data_AF-A0A9E7M9R3-F1
#
_entry.id   AF-A0A9E7M9R3-F1
#
_cell.length_a   1.000
_cell.length_b   1.000
_cell.length_c   1.000
_cell.angle_alpha   90.00
_cell.angle_beta   90.00
_cell.angle_gamma   90.00
#
_symmetry.space_group_name_H-M   'P 1'
#
loop_
_entity.id
_entity.type
_entity.pdbx_description
1 polymer ?
#
loop_
_entity_poly.entity_id
_entity_poly.type
_entity_poly.pdbx_seq_one_letter_code
_entity_poly.pdbx_strand_id
1 'polypeptide(L)'
;MKKMEGIKVYPIKDSERLKEVIKKVSNYNLLDVEVENRASLLDDMLKNKDERLEYVLQKLEENEIDEAKVVVRDDSVIITLKIEDVILIRFVFGNHNILKELGISG
;
A
#
# COMPACT_ATOMS: atom_id res chain seq x y z
N MET A 1 18.12 -0.58 26.35
CA MET A 1 17.00 -1.48 26.02
C MET A 1 16.24 -0.84 24.85
N LYS A 2 16.41 -1.32 23.61
CA LYS A 2 15.53 -0.89 22.51
C LYS A 2 14.14 -1.47 22.79
N LYS A 3 13.14 -0.63 23.02
CA LYS A 3 11.73 -1.07 22.97
C LYS A 3 11.54 -1.65 21.57
N MET A 4 11.28 -2.95 21.46
CA MET A 4 10.66 -3.50 20.26
C MET A 4 9.26 -2.86 20.23
N GLU A 5 9.09 -1.80 19.44
CA GLU A 5 7.75 -1.29 19.18
C GLU A 5 7.05 -2.37 18.37
N GLY A 6 6.19 -3.13 19.05
CA GLY A 6 5.51 -4.27 18.45
C GLY A 6 4.77 -3.88 17.16
N ILE A 7 4.62 -4.85 16.26
CA ILE A 7 3.90 -4.67 15.00
C ILE A 7 2.52 -4.08 15.28
N LYS A 8 2.25 -2.86 14.79
CA LYS A 8 0.93 -2.23 14.90
C LYS A 8 0.19 -2.39 13.58
N VAL A 9 -1.09 -2.79 13.63
CA VAL A 9 -1.94 -2.94 12.45
C VAL A 9 -3.15 -2.02 12.59
N TYR A 10 -3.39 -1.21 11.57
CA TYR A 10 -4.49 -0.24 11.51
C TYR A 10 -5.35 -0.53 10.29
N PRO A 11 -6.65 -0.85 10.44
CA PRO A 11 -7.55 -0.89 9.30
C PRO A 11 -7.76 0.53 8.76
N ILE A 12 -7.80 0.67 7.44
CA ILE A 12 -8.18 1.93 6.78
C ILE A 12 -9.66 1.87 6.46
N LYS A 13 -10.42 2.82 7.02
CA LYS A 13 -11.86 2.95 6.76
C LYS A 13 -12.20 3.93 5.63
N ASP A 14 -11.31 4.89 5.39
CA ASP A 14 -11.49 5.93 4.38
C ASP A 14 -10.68 5.55 3.13
N SER A 15 -11.31 4.79 2.25
CA SER A 15 -10.70 4.28 1.01
C SER A 15 -10.47 5.39 -0.02
N GLU A 16 -11.30 6.44 -0.05
CA GLU A 16 -11.12 7.59 -0.93
C GLU A 16 -9.84 8.35 -0.58
N ARG A 17 -9.66 8.69 0.71
CA ARG A 17 -8.42 9.32 1.18
C ARG A 17 -7.20 8.45 0.91
N LEU A 18 -7.32 7.14 1.09
CA LEU A 18 -6.22 6.22 0.75
C LEU A 18 -5.87 6.30 -0.74
N LYS A 19 -6.85 6.28 -1.65
CA LYS A 19 -6.59 6.43 -3.09
C LYS A 19 -5.85 7.74 -3.38
N GLU A 20 -6.27 8.86 -2.78
CA GLU A 20 -5.58 10.14 -2.96
C GLU A 20 -4.12 10.12 -2.48
N VAL A 21 -3.87 9.47 -1.33
CA VAL A 21 -2.52 9.32 -0.78
C VAL A 21 -1.66 8.43 -1.68
N ILE A 22 -2.20 7.31 -2.17
CA ILE A 22 -1.50 6.42 -3.10
C ILE A 22 -1.20 7.11 -4.43
N LYS A 23 -2.09 7.96 -4.96
CA LYS A 23 -1.79 8.75 -6.16
C LYS A 23 -0.60 9.69 -6.00
N LYS A 24 -0.24 10.05 -4.77
CA LYS A 24 0.91 10.90 -4.42
C LYS A 24 2.09 10.09 -3.87
N VAL A 25 2.05 8.75 -3.96
CA VAL A 25 2.98 7.84 -3.28
C VAL A 25 4.45 8.06 -3.66
N SER A 26 4.70 8.51 -4.90
CA SER A 26 6.05 8.82 -5.42
C SER A 26 6.75 9.95 -4.65
N ASN A 27 5.99 10.78 -3.92
CA ASN A 27 6.55 11.85 -3.07
C ASN A 27 7.04 11.33 -1.71
N TYR A 28 6.83 10.04 -1.42
CA TYR A 28 7.25 9.39 -0.19
C TYR A 28 8.39 8.41 -0.48
N ASN A 29 9.07 7.94 0.57
CA ASN A 29 10.16 6.99 0.46
C ASN A 29 9.64 5.57 0.15
N LEU A 30 9.01 5.41 -1.01
CA LEU A 30 8.46 4.17 -1.53
C LEU A 30 9.61 3.25 -1.97
N LEU A 31 9.85 2.22 -1.17
CA LEU A 31 10.88 1.23 -1.41
C LEU A 31 10.44 0.24 -2.48
N ASP A 32 9.22 -0.28 -2.38
CA ASP A 32 8.69 -1.29 -3.29
C ASP A 32 7.16 -1.29 -3.38
N VAL A 33 6.65 -1.87 -4.46
CA VAL A 33 5.21 -2.14 -4.68
C VAL A 33 5.08 -3.56 -5.20
N GLU A 34 4.44 -4.43 -4.44
CA GLU A 34 4.13 -5.79 -4.86
C GLU A 34 2.66 -5.89 -5.27
N VAL A 35 2.41 -6.67 -6.32
CA VAL A 35 1.07 -6.93 -6.84
C VAL A 35 0.96 -8.45 -6.98
N GLU A 36 -0.12 -9.02 -6.45
CA GLU A 36 -0.51 -10.41 -6.65
C GLU A 36 -1.92 -10.38 -7.26
N ASN A 37 -2.06 -10.83 -8.51
CA ASN A 37 -3.33 -10.91 -9.19
C ASN A 37 -3.71 -12.38 -9.43
N ARG A 38 -4.70 -12.86 -8.68
CA ARG A 38 -5.14 -14.26 -8.78
C ARG A 38 -6.00 -14.54 -10.00
N ALA A 39 -6.53 -13.49 -10.64
CA ALA A 39 -7.32 -13.60 -11.86
C ALA A 39 -6.44 -13.58 -13.13
N SER A 40 -5.16 -13.19 -13.04
CA SER A 40 -4.30 -13.03 -14.21
C SER A 40 -2.82 -13.05 -13.85
N LEU A 41 -1.99 -13.70 -14.66
CA LEU A 41 -0.52 -13.70 -14.56
C LEU A 41 0.12 -12.38 -15.06
N LEU A 42 -0.64 -11.30 -15.16
CA LEU A 42 -0.14 -10.02 -15.67
C LEU A 42 0.85 -9.39 -14.69
N ASP A 43 0.66 -9.61 -13.39
CA ASP A 43 1.58 -9.23 -12.33
C ASP A 43 2.99 -9.84 -12.51
N ASP A 44 3.09 -11.10 -12.95
CA ASP A 44 4.37 -11.76 -13.27
C ASP A 44 5.13 -11.08 -14.42
N MET A 45 4.44 -10.29 -15.26
CA MET A 45 5.02 -9.56 -16.38
C MET A 45 5.53 -8.16 -15.99
N LEU A 46 5.18 -7.65 -14.81
CA LEU A 46 5.56 -6.32 -14.34
C LEU A 46 6.99 -6.36 -13.75
N LYS A 47 7.98 -6.00 -14.55
CA LYS A 47 9.40 -6.28 -14.27
C LYS A 47 10.04 -5.31 -13.29
N ASN A 48 9.50 -4.10 -13.19
CA ASN A 48 10.08 -3.04 -12.36
C ASN A 48 9.01 -2.34 -11.50
N LYS A 49 9.48 -1.54 -10.54
CA LYS A 49 8.63 -0.85 -9.57
C LYS A 49 7.68 0.15 -10.23
N ASP A 50 8.13 0.83 -11.28
CA ASP A 50 7.34 1.87 -11.94
C ASP A 50 6.19 1.27 -12.75
N GLU A 51 6.44 0.18 -13.48
CA GLU A 51 5.38 -0.62 -14.14
C GLU A 51 4.36 -1.15 -13.13
N ARG A 52 4.83 -1.66 -11.98
CA ARG A 52 3.96 -2.13 -10.89
C ARG A 52 3.11 -1.00 -10.33
N LEU A 53 3.70 0.18 -10.14
CA LEU A 53 2.99 1.35 -9.64
C LEU A 53 1.94 1.85 -10.65
N GLU A 54 2.28 1.93 -11.94
CA GLU A 54 1.35 2.35 -13.00
C GLU A 54 0.14 1.41 -13.07
N TYR A 55 0.38 0.10 -13.07
CA TYR A 55 -0.68 -0.91 -13.04
C TYR A 55 -1.61 -0.74 -11.83
N VAL A 56 -1.02 -0.53 -10.65
CA VAL A 56 -1.79 -0.32 -9.41
C VAL A 56 -2.63 0.95 -9.48
N LEU A 57 -2.07 2.06 -9.96
CA LEU A 57 -2.81 3.31 -10.09
C LEU A 57 -3.99 3.16 -11.04
N GLN A 58 -3.81 2.47 -12.17
CA GLN A 58 -4.90 2.14 -13.08
C GLN A 58 -5.99 1.32 -12.37
N LYS A 59 -5.62 0.27 -11.63
CA LYS A 59 -6.62 -0.57 -10.93
C LYS A 59 -7.38 0.18 -9.84
N LEU A 60 -6.75 1.12 -9.16
CA LEU A 60 -7.40 1.97 -8.16
C LEU A 60 -8.37 3.00 -8.77
N GLU A 61 -8.19 3.36 -10.03
CA GLU A 61 -9.13 4.20 -10.79
C GLU A 61 -10.32 3.41 -11.30
N GLU A 62 -10.09 2.16 -11.72
CA GLU A 62 -11.13 1.29 -12.27
C GLU A 62 -12.01 0.64 -11.18
N ASN A 63 -11.49 0.43 -9.97
CA ASN A 63 -12.14 -0.42 -8.97
C ASN A 63 -12.18 0.21 -7.57
N GLU A 64 -13.11 -0.27 -6.73
CA GLU A 64 -13.16 0.05 -5.31
C GLU A 64 -12.17 -0.81 -4.50
N ILE A 65 -11.84 -0.33 -3.30
CA ILE A 65 -10.96 -1.06 -2.37
C ILE A 65 -11.87 -1.78 -1.37
N ASP A 66 -11.84 -3.11 -1.34
CA ASP A 66 -12.66 -3.91 -0.42
C ASP A 66 -12.11 -3.83 1.00
N GLU A 67 -10.79 -4.01 1.11
CA GLU A 67 -10.07 -4.00 2.38
C GLU A 67 -8.76 -3.25 2.23
N ALA A 68 -8.45 -2.40 3.20
CA ALA A 68 -7.13 -1.81 3.32
C ALA A 68 -6.66 -1.80 4.77
N LYS A 69 -5.36 -2.01 4.96
CA LYS A 69 -4.71 -1.96 6.26
C LYS A 69 -3.31 -1.42 6.15
N VAL A 70 -2.86 -0.78 7.22
CA VAL A 70 -1.49 -0.35 7.41
C VAL A 70 -0.85 -1.20 8.48
N VAL A 71 0.34 -1.70 8.21
CA VAL A 71 1.19 -2.39 9.16
C VAL A 71 2.40 -1.52 9.41
N VAL A 72 2.62 -1.12 10.65
CA VAL A 72 3.79 -0.32 11.07
C VAL A 72 4.75 -1.26 11.78
N ARG A 73 6.02 -1.27 11.35
CA ARG A 73 7.11 -2.07 11.92
C ARG A 73 8.33 -1.18 12.06
N ASP A 74 8.93 -1.09 13.25
CA ASP A 74 10.20 -0.39 13.54
C ASP A 74 10.48 0.89 12.71
N ASP A 75 11.00 0.77 11.49
CA ASP A 75 11.39 1.84 10.56
C ASP A 75 10.64 1.84 9.20
N SER A 76 9.64 0.97 9.04
CA SER A 76 8.90 0.77 7.81
C SER A 76 7.38 0.76 8.00
N VAL A 77 6.70 1.16 6.93
CA VAL A 77 5.24 1.08 6.83
C VAL A 77 4.88 0.23 5.63
N ILE A 78 3.97 -0.71 5.82
CA ILE A 78 3.41 -1.54 4.76
C ILE A 78 1.93 -1.22 4.64
N ILE A 79 1.50 -0.72 3.49
CA ILE A 79 0.08 -0.57 3.17
C ILE A 79 -0.32 -1.78 2.34
N THR A 80 -1.32 -2.54 2.80
CA THR A 80 -1.91 -3.64 2.05
C THR A 80 -3.32 -3.27 1.65
N LEU A 81 -3.67 -3.48 0.38
CA LEU A 81 -5.02 -3.28 -0.12
C LEU A 81 -5.48 -4.45 -0.98
N LYS A 82 -6.78 -4.72 -0.93
CA LYS A 82 -7.47 -5.73 -1.73
C LYS A 82 -8.51 -5.08 -2.63
N ILE A 83 -8.61 -5.60 -3.85
CA ILE A 83 -9.58 -5.20 -4.86
C ILE A 83 -10.24 -6.47 -5.42
N GLU A 84 -11.57 -6.49 -5.41
CA GLU A 84 -12.46 -7.56 -5.84
C GLU A 84 -12.09 -8.96 -5.31
N ASP A 85 -11.47 -9.03 -4.12
CA ASP A 85 -10.87 -10.25 -3.53
C ASP A 85 -9.85 -11.01 -4.43
N VAL A 86 -9.48 -10.46 -5.59
CA VAL A 86 -8.61 -11.10 -6.58
C VAL A 86 -7.24 -10.44 -6.69
N ILE A 87 -7.16 -9.14 -6.41
CA ILE A 87 -5.93 -8.37 -6.50
C ILE A 87 -5.51 -7.96 -5.10
N LEU A 88 -4.31 -8.39 -4.70
CA LEU A 88 -3.65 -7.98 -3.46
C LEU A 88 -2.46 -7.09 -3.81
N ILE A 89 -2.42 -5.90 -3.24
CA ILE A 89 -1.34 -4.93 -3.49
C ILE A 89 -0.69 -4.57 -2.15
N ARG A 90 0.65 -4.53 -2.15
CA ARG A 90 1.45 -4.14 -0.99
C ARG A 90 2.43 -3.02 -1.35
N PHE A 91 2.30 -1.89 -0.68
CA PHE A 91 3.27 -0.79 -0.75
C PHE A 91 4.19 -0.85 0.45
N VAL A 92 5.50 -0.75 0.22
CA VAL A 92 6.52 -0.76 1.27
C VAL A 92 7.20 0.61 1.32
N PHE A 93 7.12 1.27 2.47
CA PHE A 93 7.71 2.58 2.72
C PHE A 93 8.83 2.47 3.74
N GLY A 94 9.94 3.14 3.48
CA GLY A 94 11.12 3.18 4.36
C GLY A 94 11.08 4.28 5.42
N ASN A 95 9.90 4.82 5.74
CA ASN A 95 9.68 5.71 6.85
C ASN A 95 8.18 5.79 7.20
N HIS A 96 7.88 6.50 8.30
CA HIS A 96 6.53 6.63 8.84
C HIS A 96 5.76 7.87 8.35
N ASN A 97 6.29 8.64 7.39
CA ASN A 97 5.69 9.93 6.99
C ASN A 97 4.28 9.74 6.39
N ILE A 98 4.07 8.63 5.69
CA ILE A 98 2.79 8.29 5.06
C ILE A 98 1.65 8.14 6.08
N LEU A 99 1.96 7.81 7.34
CA LEU A 99 0.94 7.64 8.39
C LEU A 99 0.18 8.93 8.68
N LYS A 100 0.88 10.08 8.64
CA LYS A 100 0.28 11.40 8.89
C LYS A 100 -0.77 11.74 7.83
N GLU A 101 -0.47 11.40 6.59
CA GLU A 101 -1.34 11.63 5.43
C GLU A 101 -2.59 10.75 5.49
N LEU A 102 -2.46 9.55 6.05
CA LEU A 102 -3.57 8.65 6.33
C LEU A 102 -4.34 9.02 7.61
N GLY A 103 -3.93 10.06 8.33
CA GLY A 103 -4.53 10.46 9.60
C GLY A 103 -4.29 9.46 10.74
N ILE A 104 -3.34 8.53 10.57
CA ILE A 104 -2.98 7.54 11.58
C ILE A 104 -1.97 8.19 12.52
N SER A 105 -2.45 8.55 13.70
CA SER A 105 -1.61 9.02 14.80
C SER A 105 -1.27 7.82 15.69
N GLY A 106 0.02 7.52 15.83
CA GLY A 106 0.54 6.35 16.56
C GLY A 106 0.86 6.63 18.02
#